data_AF-A0A967B419-F1
#
_entry.id   AF-A0A967B419-F1
#
_cell.length_a   1.000
_cell.length_b   1.000
_cell.length_c   1.000
_cell.angle_alpha   90.00
_cell.angle_beta   90.00
_cell.angle_gamma   90.00
#
_symmetry.space_group_name_H-M   'P 1'
#
loop_
_entity.id
_entity.type
_entity.pdbx_description
1 polymer ?
#
loop_
_entity_poly.entity_id
_entity_poly.type
_entity_poly.pdbx_seq_one_letter_code
_entity_poly.pdbx_strand_id
1 'polypeptide(L)'
;MTDGTNGWTSVSGQGLYPDANGDGDMTAYGRLSDNTLGASGSGSAYVQLNAITSELCTNIKAQGITIYVLLFNHSSSVDTTTQNLMEGCATSGDTYFVSPDAESLQATFSQIGSQIANVMLTK
;
A
#
# COMPACT_ATOMS: atom_id res chain seq x y z
N MET A 1 11.25 -2.39 -0.17
CA MET A 1 10.20 -3.15 0.54
C MET A 1 9.20 -2.11 1.02
N THR A 2 7.94 -2.20 0.61
CA THR A 2 6.93 -1.18 0.94
C THR A 2 6.55 -1.34 2.41
N ASP A 3 6.89 -0.36 3.23
CA ASP A 3 6.58 -0.23 4.65
C ASP A 3 5.10 0.13 4.91
N GLY A 4 4.23 -0.16 3.95
CA GLY A 4 2.83 0.25 3.92
C GLY A 4 2.60 1.64 3.32
N THR A 5 3.61 2.50 3.24
CA THR A 5 3.44 3.89 2.79
C THR A 5 3.77 4.03 1.30
N ASN A 6 2.88 4.69 0.55
CA ASN A 6 3.18 5.09 -0.82
C ASN A 6 4.31 6.13 -0.80
N GLY A 7 5.42 5.86 -1.47
CA GLY A 7 6.59 6.73 -1.51
C GLY A 7 7.15 6.89 -2.91
N TRP A 8 7.65 8.08 -3.22
CA TRP A 8 8.23 8.40 -4.54
C TRP A 8 9.73 8.75 -4.47
N THR A 9 10.23 9.10 -3.29
CA THR A 9 11.63 9.47 -3.09
C THR A 9 12.18 8.78 -1.87
N SER A 10 13.44 8.33 -1.91
CA SER A 10 14.17 7.90 -0.72
C SER A 10 14.05 8.94 0.39
N VAL A 11 13.58 8.49 1.56
CA VAL A 11 13.57 9.29 2.78
C VAL A 11 15.01 9.73 3.09
N SER A 12 15.17 10.99 3.51
CA SER A 12 16.45 11.51 3.95
C SER A 12 17.06 10.60 5.01
N GLY A 13 18.20 9.97 4.71
CA GLY A 13 18.95 9.11 5.66
C GLY A 13 19.06 7.62 5.31
N GLN A 14 18.49 7.14 4.19
CA GLN A 14 18.58 5.72 3.77
C GLN A 14 19.65 5.42 2.70
N GLY A 15 20.60 6.33 2.44
CA GLY A 15 21.79 6.02 1.64
C GLY A 15 21.57 5.83 0.12
N LEU A 16 20.38 6.14 -0.40
CA LEU A 16 20.13 6.32 -1.83
C LEU A 16 19.82 7.80 -2.02
N TYR A 17 20.89 8.56 -2.32
CA TYR A 17 20.82 10.00 -2.52
C TYR A 17 19.88 10.29 -3.70
N PRO A 18 19.04 11.35 -3.65
CA PRO A 18 18.61 11.96 -4.90
C PRO A 18 19.88 12.26 -5.70
N ASP A 19 19.84 12.09 -7.02
CA ASP A 19 20.99 12.51 -7.80
C ASP A 19 21.30 14.00 -7.49
N ALA A 20 22.47 14.50 -7.84
CA ALA A 20 22.87 15.88 -7.53
C ALA A 20 21.91 16.97 -8.09
N ASN A 21 20.91 16.58 -8.89
CA ASN A 21 19.87 17.44 -9.47
C ASN A 21 18.53 17.39 -8.71
N GLY A 22 18.39 16.57 -7.66
CA GLY A 22 17.13 16.39 -6.94
C GLY A 22 16.20 15.35 -7.60
N ASP A 23 16.70 14.56 -8.54
CA ASP A 23 15.94 13.48 -9.16
C ASP A 23 15.84 12.30 -8.19
N GLY A 24 14.60 11.99 -7.79
CA GLY A 24 14.29 10.82 -6.95
C GLY A 24 14.59 9.48 -7.63
N ASP A 25 14.36 8.39 -6.90
CA ASP A 25 14.57 7.03 -7.40
C ASP A 25 13.70 6.72 -8.62
N MET A 26 14.23 5.90 -9.54
CA MET A 26 13.44 5.34 -10.64
C MET A 26 12.36 4.42 -10.07
N THR A 27 11.09 4.72 -10.33
CA THR A 27 9.96 3.86 -9.97
C THR A 27 9.30 3.26 -11.22
N ALA A 28 8.31 2.38 -11.03
CA ALA A 28 7.45 1.90 -12.12
C ALA A 28 6.68 3.02 -12.83
N TYR A 29 6.58 4.19 -12.20
CA TYR A 29 5.90 5.36 -12.71
C TYR A 29 6.88 6.45 -13.20
N GLY A 30 8.18 6.16 -13.31
CA GLY A 30 9.23 7.10 -13.74
C GLY A 30 9.92 7.86 -12.59
N ARG A 31 10.75 8.86 -12.94
CA ARG A 31 11.32 9.80 -11.95
C ARG A 31 10.36 10.94 -11.66
N LEU A 32 10.62 11.65 -10.56
CA LEU A 32 9.87 12.86 -10.23
C LEU A 32 10.08 13.98 -11.26
N SER A 33 11.32 14.11 -11.75
CA SER A 33 11.72 15.09 -12.76
C SER A 33 11.12 14.84 -14.14
N ASP A 34 10.91 13.57 -14.48
CA ASP A 34 10.27 13.18 -15.73
C ASP A 34 8.79 13.61 -15.78
N ASN A 35 8.19 13.93 -14.63
CA ASN A 35 6.80 14.35 -14.46
C ASN A 35 5.79 13.38 -15.14
N THR A 36 6.17 12.11 -15.29
CA THR A 36 5.37 11.05 -15.91
C THR A 36 4.12 10.73 -15.11
N LEU A 37 4.18 10.90 -13.78
CA LEU A 37 3.02 10.80 -12.88
C LEU A 37 2.10 12.02 -12.97
N GLY A 38 2.54 13.12 -13.60
CA GLY A 38 1.87 14.42 -13.51
C GLY A 38 2.07 15.13 -12.16
N ALA A 39 3.09 14.75 -11.41
CA ALA A 39 3.47 15.37 -10.15
C ALA A 39 4.95 15.76 -10.17
N SER A 40 5.23 17.04 -9.89
CA SER A 40 6.59 17.60 -9.89
C SER A 40 7.18 17.82 -8.49
N GLY A 41 6.53 17.31 -7.44
CA GLY A 41 6.97 17.44 -6.05
C GLY A 41 6.64 16.19 -5.23
N SER A 42 7.42 15.91 -4.18
CA SER A 42 7.24 14.71 -3.35
C SER A 42 5.83 14.61 -2.73
N GLY A 43 5.30 15.73 -2.24
CA GLY A 43 3.94 15.78 -1.68
C GLY A 43 2.84 15.56 -2.73
N SER A 44 2.96 16.14 -3.92
CA SER A 44 2.00 15.91 -5.00
C SER A 44 2.10 14.50 -5.56
N ALA A 45 3.31 13.92 -5.60
CA ALA A 45 3.51 12.53 -5.98
C ALA A 45 2.87 11.56 -4.99
N TYR A 46 2.99 11.82 -3.68
CA TYR A 46 2.30 11.06 -2.64
C TYR A 46 0.77 11.06 -2.83
N VAL A 47 0.19 12.24 -3.07
CA VAL A 47 -1.26 12.38 -3.32
C VAL A 47 -1.67 11.62 -4.58
N GLN A 48 -0.91 11.74 -5.66
CA GLN A 48 -1.21 11.10 -6.93
C GLN A 48 -1.09 9.57 -6.85
N LEU A 49 -0.08 9.05 -6.14
CA LEU A 49 0.05 7.63 -5.85
C LEU A 49 -1.16 7.10 -5.06
N ASN A 50 -1.58 7.80 -4.00
CA ASN A 50 -2.75 7.41 -3.23
C ASN A 50 -4.02 7.39 -4.07
N ALA A 51 -4.19 8.37 -4.97
CA ALA A 51 -5.31 8.41 -5.90
C ALA A 51 -5.31 7.21 -6.86
N ILE A 52 -4.16 6.89 -7.47
CA ILE A 52 -4.01 5.73 -8.35
C ILE A 52 -4.29 4.42 -7.60
N THR A 53 -3.76 4.26 -6.37
CA THR A 53 -4.03 3.08 -5.54
C THR A 53 -5.54 2.94 -5.25
N SER A 54 -6.20 4.02 -4.85
CA SER A 54 -7.63 4.02 -4.57
C SER A 54 -8.48 3.68 -5.80
N GLU A 55 -8.13 4.25 -6.95
CA GLU A 55 -8.78 3.94 -8.23
C GLU A 55 -8.58 2.47 -8.62
N LEU A 56 -7.37 1.94 -8.48
CA LEU A 56 -7.08 0.53 -8.74
C LEU A 56 -7.92 -0.38 -7.85
N CYS A 57 -7.98 -0.12 -6.54
CA CYS A 57 -8.79 -0.90 -5.61
C CYS A 57 -10.28 -0.84 -5.98
N THR A 58 -10.77 0.33 -6.39
CA THR A 58 -12.15 0.50 -6.87
C THR A 58 -12.43 -0.35 -8.12
N ASN A 59 -11.52 -0.32 -9.10
CA ASN A 59 -11.65 -1.06 -10.35
C ASN A 59 -11.58 -2.59 -10.14
N ILE A 60 -10.76 -3.05 -9.19
CA ILE A 60 -10.70 -4.47 -8.82
C ILE A 60 -12.02 -4.90 -8.16
N LYS A 61 -12.53 -4.11 -7.20
CA LYS A 61 -13.80 -4.39 -6.52
C LYS A 61 -14.98 -4.40 -7.50
N ALA A 62 -14.99 -3.51 -8.49
CA ALA A 62 -16.02 -3.45 -9.52
C ALA A 62 -16.09 -4.74 -10.37
N GLN A 63 -15.01 -5.52 -10.44
CA GLN A 63 -14.98 -6.82 -11.11
C GLN A 63 -15.46 -7.98 -10.23
N GLY A 64 -15.95 -7.69 -9.02
CA GLY A 64 -16.40 -8.72 -8.06
C GLY A 64 -15.25 -9.49 -7.40
N ILE A 65 -14.03 -8.95 -7.44
CA ILE A 65 -12.86 -9.55 -6.80
C ILE A 65 -12.80 -9.12 -5.33
N THR A 66 -12.64 -10.09 -4.43
CA THR A 66 -12.44 -9.84 -3.00
C THR A 66 -10.98 -9.47 -2.72
N ILE A 67 -10.77 -8.29 -2.14
CA ILE A 67 -9.46 -7.75 -1.73
C ILE A 67 -9.33 -7.91 -0.22
N TYR A 68 -8.35 -8.72 0.18
CA TYR A 68 -7.91 -8.85 1.56
C TYR A 68 -6.72 -7.93 1.80
N VAL A 69 -6.78 -7.12 2.84
CA VAL A 69 -5.71 -6.19 3.21
C VAL A 69 -5.24 -6.52 4.61
N LEU A 70 -3.95 -6.81 4.74
CA LEU A 70 -3.25 -7.04 6.00
C LEU A 70 -2.17 -5.98 6.15
N LEU A 71 -2.45 -4.98 6.98
CA LEU A 71 -1.53 -3.88 7.23
C LEU A 71 -0.64 -4.19 8.43
N PHE A 72 0.67 -4.24 8.19
CA PHE A 72 1.65 -4.38 9.26
C PHE A 72 1.99 -3.00 9.83
N ASN A 73 1.53 -2.72 11.05
CA ASN A 73 1.65 -1.42 11.71
C ASN A 73 2.41 -1.52 13.03
N HIS A 74 3.65 -2.01 12.97
CA HIS A 74 4.50 -2.17 14.14
C HIS A 74 4.93 -0.81 14.70
N SER A 75 4.68 -0.58 15.99
CA SER A 75 5.03 0.67 16.68
C SER A 75 4.47 1.94 16.00
N SER A 76 3.26 1.86 15.42
CA SER A 76 2.61 2.96 14.70
C SER A 76 3.45 3.50 13.53
N SER A 77 4.15 2.61 12.82
CA SER A 77 4.99 2.96 11.67
C SER A 77 4.20 3.48 10.47
N VAL A 78 2.89 3.24 10.41
CA VAL A 78 2.04 3.64 9.29
C VAL A 78 1.16 4.83 9.69
N ASP A 79 1.20 5.89 8.89
CA ASP A 79 0.40 7.09 9.11
C ASP A 79 -1.12 6.84 8.90
N THR A 80 -1.95 7.73 9.44
CA THR A 80 -3.43 7.60 9.36
C THR A 80 -3.97 7.69 7.94
N THR A 81 -3.35 8.47 7.04
CA THR A 81 -3.78 8.58 5.64
C THR A 81 -3.61 7.24 4.93
N THR A 82 -2.46 6.62 5.15
CA THR A 82 -2.15 5.30 4.61
C THR A 82 -3.04 4.22 5.21
N GLN A 83 -3.32 4.25 6.52
CA GLN A 83 -4.27 3.33 7.16
C GLN A 83 -5.67 3.44 6.53
N ASN A 84 -6.19 4.66 6.35
CA ASN A 84 -7.50 4.89 5.74
C ASN A 84 -7.53 4.44 4.27
N LEU A 85 -6.44 4.65 3.52
CA LEU A 85 -6.33 4.19 2.13
C LEU A 85 -6.39 2.66 2.06
N MET A 86 -5.64 1.97 2.92
CA MET A 86 -5.58 0.51 2.97
C MET A 86 -6.90 -0.10 3.45
N GLU A 87 -7.55 0.50 4.44
CA GLU A 87 -8.90 0.11 4.87
C GLU A 87 -9.92 0.28 3.73
N GLY A 88 -9.89 1.42 3.03
CA GLY A 88 -10.73 1.66 1.86
C GLY A 88 -10.46 0.74 0.67
N CYS A 89 -9.25 0.17 0.58
CA CYS A 89 -8.88 -0.81 -0.43
C CYS A 89 -9.45 -2.21 -0.17
N ALA A 90 -9.69 -2.58 1.09
CA ALA A 90 -10.34 -3.84 1.42
C ALA A 90 -11.77 -3.89 0.84
N THR A 91 -12.27 -5.10 0.54
CA THR A 91 -13.64 -5.27 0.00
C THR A 91 -14.70 -4.96 1.04
N SER A 92 -14.47 -5.35 2.29
CA SER A 92 -15.29 -5.05 3.45
C SER A 92 -14.43 -4.92 4.71
N GLY A 93 -15.03 -4.43 5.81
CA GLY A 93 -14.38 -4.38 7.11
C GLY A 93 -13.88 -5.75 7.60
N ASP A 94 -14.55 -6.84 7.21
CA ASP A 94 -14.15 -8.21 7.57
C ASP A 94 -12.91 -8.71 6.80
N THR A 95 -12.50 -7.97 5.76
CA THR A 95 -11.32 -8.28 4.93
C THR A 95 -10.16 -7.31 5.17
N TYR A 96 -10.30 -6.39 6.13
CA TYR A 96 -9.24 -5.49 6.58
C TYR A 96 -8.70 -5.95 7.92
N PHE A 97 -7.38 -6.04 8.01
CA PHE A 97 -6.68 -6.50 9.20
C PHE A 97 -5.47 -5.60 9.48
N VAL A 98 -5.19 -5.38 10.76
CA VAL A 98 -4.00 -4.68 11.22
C VAL A 98 -3.24 -5.60 12.17
N SER A 99 -1.94 -5.77 11.92
CA SER A 99 -1.05 -6.57 12.77
C SER A 99 0.06 -5.70 13.34
N PRO A 100 0.11 -5.50 14.68
CA PRO A 100 1.17 -4.73 15.31
C PRO A 100 2.50 -5.48 15.46
N ASP A 101 2.53 -6.80 15.31
CA ASP A 101 3.71 -7.63 15.55
C ASP A 101 3.71 -8.92 14.70
N ALA A 102 4.80 -9.68 14.76
CA ALA A 102 4.97 -10.88 13.96
C ALA A 102 4.02 -12.02 14.35
N GLU A 103 3.61 -12.10 15.62
CA GLU A 103 2.72 -13.14 16.13
C GLU A 103 1.30 -12.93 15.63
N SER A 104 0.77 -11.71 15.79
CA SER A 104 -0.52 -11.28 15.23
C SER A 104 -0.54 -11.41 13.71
N LEU A 105 0.56 -11.10 13.02
CA LEU A 105 0.68 -11.26 11.57
C LEU A 105 0.48 -12.74 11.15
N GLN A 106 1.15 -13.68 11.82
CA GLN A 106 1.01 -15.11 11.55
C GLN A 106 -0.42 -15.63 11.85
N ALA A 107 -1.02 -15.16 12.95
CA ALA A 107 -2.39 -15.50 13.29
C ALA A 107 -3.39 -15.02 12.23
N THR A 108 -3.24 -13.78 11.75
CA THR A 108 -4.09 -13.23 10.69
C THR A 108 -3.94 -13.99 9.37
N PHE A 109 -2.72 -14.32 8.95
CA PHE A 109 -2.52 -15.14 7.74
C PHE A 109 -3.20 -16.50 7.86
N SER A 110 -3.16 -17.13 9.04
CA SER A 110 -3.85 -18.41 9.29
C SER A 110 -5.37 -18.28 9.22
N GLN A 111 -5.92 -17.18 9.73
CA GLN A 111 -7.34 -16.85 9.64
C GLN A 111 -7.79 -16.65 8.19
N ILE A 112 -7.06 -15.83 7.42
CA ILE A 112 -7.35 -15.58 6.00
C ILE A 112 -7.28 -16.90 5.22
N GLY A 113 -6.24 -17.72 5.45
CA GLY A 113 -6.09 -19.03 4.81
C GLY A 113 -7.28 -19.95 5.08
N SER A 114 -7.81 -19.96 6.31
CA SER A 114 -8.99 -20.74 6.67
C SER A 114 -10.26 -20.25 5.97
N GLN A 115 -10.44 -18.93 5.83
CA GLN A 115 -11.58 -18.35 5.09
C GLN A 115 -11.53 -18.74 3.61
N ILE A 116 -10.35 -18.65 2.99
CA ILE A 116 -10.15 -19.02 1.58
C ILE A 116 -10.37 -20.53 1.40
N ALA A 117 -9.84 -21.37 2.31
CA ALA A 117 -10.03 -22.81 2.25
C ALA A 117 -11.51 -23.21 2.32
N ASN A 118 -12.31 -22.56 3.18
CA ASN A 118 -13.75 -22.79 3.25
C ASN A 118 -14.47 -22.45 1.93
N VAL A 119 -14.08 -21.37 1.25
CA VAL A 119 -14.61 -21.01 -0.08
C VAL A 119 -14.23 -22.05 -1.14
N MET A 120 -13.05 -22.65 -1.03
CA MET A 120 -12.62 -23.71 -1.96
C MET A 120 -13.36 -25.04 -1.75
N LEU A 121 -13.78 -25.33 -0.50
CA LEU A 121 -14.45 -26.57 -0.14
C LEU A 121 -15.97 -26.56 -0.40
N THR A 122 -16.61 -25.40 -0.50
CA THR A 122 -18.06 -25.25 -0.73
C THR A 122 -18.50 -25.40 -2.20
N LYS A 123 -17.78 -26.21 -2.99
CA LYS A 123 -18.04 -26.39 -4.42
C LYS A 123 -18.83 -27.66 -4.74
#